data_AF-A0A7M7T3L6-F1
#
_entry.id   AF-A0A7M7T3L6-F1
#
_cell.length_a   1.000
_cell.length_b   1.000
_cell.length_c   1.000
_cell.angle_alpha   90.00
_cell.angle_beta   90.00
_cell.angle_gamma   90.00
#
_symmetry.space_group_name_H-M   'P 1'
#
loop_
_entity.id
_entity.type
_entity.pdbx_description
1 polymer ?
#
loop_
_entity_poly.entity_id
_entity_poly.type
_entity_poly.pdbx_seq_one_letter_code
_entity_poly.pdbx_strand_id
1 'polypeptide(L)'
;MHLAAILFAVAILCPTAMGWTVKNLGHIDIPFAAFTSIIPDPTTGMDTVTISTFNPIPRTTDDIFIIRDVRAQLALRGADALETEVLANGMLWPNEVEEIPDDVFGRHGLWWVANGFLVPTKTDGNIEIIEAGNDTSLGPATTYDITSRLLDTSRWFYHRVVFVDMDQDGLKDALTCRAYVPVVGDVKAEMVWFKHPRIGDPLSATWKENIMFTGPDAFFRYEELPVPGSIRSEKRFSIFSTQYFAEKLVVSWTEGVRADWGKIKHRVIDAVPEERFFECEIVDLNGDGRLDLLVTANSETNGKLLAYEIPEDWENGIWVRQVIAEGFKPNSLITVEGMGSPGVAFTINPDSSTTRRKPMITMAGDDDSNVYIFEAVNDNDVNDWRYTKTSIFVSEKGTVGSMSFGDVTGDGLAEIFVPAYSDGQLHVLTFEP
;
A
#
# COMPACT_ATOMS: atom_id res chain seq x y z
N MET A 1 2.24 -53.71 -53.71
CA MET A 1 3.51 -53.32 -53.06
C MET A 1 3.26 -51.98 -52.39
N HIS A 2 2.97 -52.02 -51.09
CA HIS A 2 2.57 -50.86 -50.28
C HIS A 2 3.81 -50.06 -49.87
N LEU A 3 3.81 -48.75 -50.13
CA LEU A 3 4.69 -47.81 -49.44
C LEU A 3 3.81 -46.72 -48.82
N ALA A 4 3.63 -46.81 -47.51
CA ALA A 4 3.04 -45.74 -46.71
C ALA A 4 4.12 -44.70 -46.44
N ALA A 5 3.87 -43.45 -46.86
CA ALA A 5 4.71 -42.32 -46.49
C ALA A 5 4.32 -41.87 -45.08
N ILE A 6 5.22 -42.06 -44.12
CA ILE A 6 5.11 -41.51 -42.77
C ILE A 6 5.57 -40.05 -42.85
N LEU A 7 4.61 -39.11 -42.76
CA LEU A 7 4.91 -37.70 -42.50
C LEU A 7 5.29 -37.57 -41.02
N PHE A 8 6.56 -37.30 -40.73
CA PHE A 8 6.97 -36.81 -39.42
C PHE A 8 6.62 -35.32 -39.34
N ALA A 9 5.56 -34.99 -38.60
CA ALA A 9 5.32 -33.63 -38.15
C ALA A 9 6.34 -33.32 -37.05
N VAL A 10 7.37 -32.54 -37.39
CA VAL A 10 8.24 -31.92 -36.38
C VAL A 10 7.42 -30.79 -35.75
N ALA A 11 6.86 -31.05 -34.58
CA ALA A 11 6.33 -30.00 -33.73
C ALA A 11 7.52 -29.13 -33.29
N ILE A 12 7.63 -27.95 -33.88
CA ILE A 12 8.49 -26.90 -33.36
C ILE A 12 7.80 -26.46 -32.07
N LEU A 13 8.26 -27.00 -30.94
CA LEU A 13 7.98 -26.45 -29.63
C LEU A 13 8.58 -25.03 -29.64
N CYS A 14 7.72 -24.02 -29.78
CA CYS A 14 8.09 -22.69 -29.31
C CYS A 14 8.51 -22.84 -27.85
N PRO A 15 9.68 -22.34 -27.42
CA PRO A 15 9.95 -22.21 -26.01
C PRO A 15 8.86 -21.30 -25.47
N THR A 16 7.93 -21.84 -24.67
CA THR A 16 7.22 -21.03 -23.71
C THR A 16 8.30 -20.41 -22.86
N ALA A 17 8.42 -19.07 -22.87
CA ALA A 17 9.24 -18.40 -21.88
C ALA A 17 8.87 -19.00 -20.52
N MET A 18 9.86 -19.53 -19.80
CA MET A 18 9.60 -19.97 -18.42
C MET A 18 9.16 -18.70 -17.69
N GLY A 19 7.96 -18.75 -17.11
CA GLY A 19 7.45 -17.64 -16.30
C GLY A 19 8.33 -17.47 -15.07
N TRP A 20 8.30 -16.29 -14.47
CA TRP A 20 9.05 -16.02 -13.25
C TRP A 20 8.66 -17.00 -12.16
N THR A 21 9.67 -17.57 -11.50
CA THR A 21 9.46 -18.31 -10.26
C THR A 21 9.92 -17.46 -9.07
N VAL A 22 9.46 -17.82 -7.88
CA VAL A 22 9.83 -17.14 -6.64
C VAL A 22 10.39 -18.16 -5.68
N LYS A 23 11.51 -17.82 -5.07
CA LYS A 23 12.20 -18.64 -4.08
C LYS A 23 12.09 -18.01 -2.71
N ASN A 24 11.77 -18.84 -1.72
CA ASN A 24 11.86 -18.45 -0.32
C ASN A 24 13.32 -18.48 0.14
N LEU A 25 13.81 -17.35 0.65
CA LEU A 25 15.17 -17.18 1.17
C LEU A 25 15.29 -17.52 2.65
N GLY A 26 14.18 -17.53 3.38
CA GLY A 26 14.11 -17.75 4.82
C GLY A 26 13.09 -16.84 5.50
N HIS A 27 13.02 -16.93 6.83
CA HIS A 27 12.14 -16.08 7.64
C HIS A 27 12.69 -15.82 9.03
N ILE A 28 12.20 -14.77 9.67
CA ILE A 28 12.38 -14.51 11.10
C ILE A 28 11.04 -14.48 11.82
N ASP A 29 11.05 -14.81 13.11
CA ASP A 29 9.87 -14.75 13.96
C ASP A 29 9.61 -13.29 14.39
N ILE A 30 8.50 -12.73 13.93
CA ILE A 30 7.96 -11.44 14.36
C ILE A 30 6.47 -11.64 14.61
N PRO A 31 6.05 -11.85 15.87
CA PRO A 31 4.64 -12.05 16.20
C PRO A 31 3.78 -10.91 15.65
N PHE A 32 2.71 -11.28 14.94
CA PHE A 32 1.75 -10.32 14.40
C PHE A 32 2.34 -9.34 13.37
N ALA A 33 3.41 -9.70 12.66
CA ALA A 33 3.93 -8.90 11.55
C ALA A 33 2.83 -8.55 10.56
N ALA A 34 2.62 -7.26 10.32
CA ALA A 34 1.44 -6.75 9.64
C ALA A 34 1.81 -6.05 8.34
N PHE A 35 2.32 -4.83 8.40
CA PHE A 35 2.74 -4.10 7.21
C PHE A 35 4.26 -3.98 7.17
N THR A 36 4.81 -3.98 5.97
CA THR A 36 6.24 -3.73 5.74
C THR A 36 6.45 -2.64 4.71
N SER A 37 7.48 -1.83 4.88
CA SER A 37 7.95 -0.85 3.89
C SER A 37 9.46 -0.94 3.75
N ILE A 38 9.98 -0.70 2.53
CA ILE A 38 11.42 -0.55 2.28
C ILE A 38 11.70 0.94 2.18
N ILE A 39 12.62 1.41 3.01
CA ILE A 39 13.09 2.79 3.08
C ILE A 39 14.52 2.82 2.53
N PRO A 40 14.73 3.28 1.29
CA PRO A 40 16.06 3.41 0.73
C PRO A 40 16.79 4.60 1.37
N ASP A 41 18.02 4.41 1.83
CA ASP A 41 18.90 5.52 2.17
C ASP A 41 19.76 5.88 0.96
N PRO A 42 19.47 6.98 0.22
CA PRO A 42 20.22 7.35 -0.96
C PRO A 42 21.64 7.85 -0.63
N THR A 43 21.92 8.21 0.62
CA THR A 43 23.23 8.73 1.04
C THR A 43 24.22 7.60 1.31
N THR A 44 23.74 6.50 1.85
CA THR A 44 24.57 5.33 2.20
C THR A 44 24.39 4.15 1.25
N GLY A 45 23.28 4.11 0.50
CA GLY A 45 22.85 2.95 -0.27
C GLY A 45 22.37 1.78 0.60
N MET A 46 22.05 2.04 1.87
CA MET A 46 21.57 1.04 2.82
C MET A 46 20.04 1.08 2.90
N ASP A 47 19.39 0.01 2.48
CA ASP A 47 17.94 -0.10 2.60
C ASP A 47 17.56 -0.56 4.01
N THR A 48 16.53 0.07 4.58
CA THR A 48 15.92 -0.30 5.86
C THR A 48 14.53 -0.86 5.63
N VAL A 49 14.17 -1.97 6.27
CA VAL A 49 12.81 -2.50 6.24
C VAL A 49 12.10 -2.13 7.54
N THR A 50 10.96 -1.43 7.47
CA THR A 50 10.06 -1.24 8.62
C THR A 50 9.06 -2.38 8.66
N ILE A 51 8.70 -2.82 9.87
CA ILE A 51 7.68 -3.86 10.11
C ILE A 51 6.76 -3.37 11.22
N SER A 52 5.49 -3.14 10.90
CA SER A 52 4.46 -2.87 11.90
C SER A 52 3.87 -4.18 12.44
N THR A 53 3.27 -4.15 13.64
CA THR A 53 2.63 -5.32 14.25
C THR A 53 1.22 -5.05 14.74
N PHE A 54 0.34 -6.05 14.66
CA PHE A 54 -1.09 -5.92 14.95
C PHE A 54 -1.57 -6.91 16.04
N ASN A 55 -1.18 -6.75 17.30
CA ASN A 55 -1.64 -7.66 18.35
C ASN A 55 -3.18 -7.59 18.52
N PRO A 56 -3.93 -8.68 18.30
CA PRO A 56 -5.39 -8.62 18.35
C PRO A 56 -5.94 -8.59 19.78
N ILE A 57 -5.09 -8.73 20.80
CA ILE A 57 -5.50 -8.79 22.21
C ILE A 57 -5.89 -7.38 22.70
N PRO A 58 -7.13 -7.17 23.18
CA PRO A 58 -7.54 -5.88 23.73
C PRO A 58 -6.63 -5.41 24.88
N ARG A 59 -6.43 -4.09 24.99
CA ARG A 59 -5.61 -3.39 26.00
C ARG A 59 -4.11 -3.64 25.92
N THR A 60 -3.65 -4.34 24.88
CA THR A 60 -2.23 -4.39 24.54
C THR A 60 -1.87 -3.20 23.65
N THR A 61 -0.59 -2.92 23.58
CA THR A 61 0.02 -2.04 22.58
C THR A 61 0.90 -2.87 21.65
N ASP A 62 1.29 -2.27 20.55
CA ASP A 62 2.09 -2.87 19.49
C ASP A 62 3.43 -2.15 19.35
N ASP A 63 4.36 -2.84 18.69
CA ASP A 63 5.69 -2.36 18.41
C ASP A 63 5.87 -2.21 16.89
N ILE A 64 6.76 -1.31 16.51
CA ILE A 64 7.28 -1.17 15.15
C ILE A 64 8.73 -1.64 15.18
N PHE A 65 9.05 -2.62 14.36
CA PHE A 65 10.41 -3.13 14.19
C PHE A 65 11.05 -2.54 12.93
N ILE A 66 12.38 -2.55 12.92
CA ILE A 66 13.18 -2.24 11.73
C ILE A 66 14.29 -3.26 11.53
N ILE A 67 14.64 -3.50 10.28
CA ILE A 67 15.86 -4.21 9.86
C ILE A 67 16.72 -3.19 9.13
N ARG A 68 17.76 -2.71 9.80
CA ARG A 68 18.72 -1.76 9.21
C ARG A 68 19.69 -2.47 8.28
N ASP A 69 20.09 -1.80 7.20
CA ASP A 69 21.07 -2.31 6.23
C ASP A 69 20.77 -3.76 5.82
N VAL A 70 19.52 -3.98 5.36
CA VAL A 70 19.00 -5.33 5.08
C VAL A 70 19.88 -6.05 4.06
N ARG A 71 20.51 -5.30 3.16
CA ARG A 71 21.50 -5.79 2.19
C ARG A 71 22.67 -6.49 2.88
N ALA A 72 23.37 -5.78 3.77
CA ALA A 72 24.53 -6.35 4.44
C ALA A 72 24.14 -7.53 5.33
N GLN A 73 22.97 -7.47 5.96
CA GLN A 73 22.46 -8.57 6.76
C GLN A 73 22.18 -9.82 5.91
N LEU A 74 21.44 -9.71 4.80
CA LEU A 74 21.17 -10.84 3.91
C LEU A 74 22.47 -11.48 3.41
N ALA A 75 23.47 -10.67 3.03
CA ALA A 75 24.77 -11.17 2.58
C ALA A 75 25.59 -11.86 3.68
N LEU A 76 25.54 -11.35 4.91
CA LEU A 76 26.37 -11.85 6.02
C LEU A 76 25.80 -13.10 6.69
N ARG A 77 24.48 -13.17 6.86
CA ARG A 77 23.82 -14.14 7.74
C ARG A 77 22.60 -14.82 7.12
N GLY A 78 22.10 -14.35 5.99
CA GLY A 78 20.90 -14.89 5.32
C GLY A 78 19.59 -14.42 5.96
N ALA A 79 18.46 -14.75 5.31
CA ALA A 79 17.13 -14.29 5.72
C ALA A 79 16.65 -14.91 7.04
N ASP A 80 17.08 -16.14 7.38
CA ASP A 80 16.70 -16.82 8.62
C ASP A 80 17.32 -16.22 9.91
N ALA A 81 18.20 -15.22 9.76
CA ALA A 81 18.98 -14.67 10.86
C ALA A 81 19.01 -13.14 10.88
N LEU A 82 18.08 -12.47 10.17
CA LEU A 82 17.97 -11.01 10.18
C LEU A 82 17.78 -10.48 11.61
N GLU A 83 18.55 -9.47 11.98
CA GLU A 83 18.43 -8.76 13.24
C GLU A 83 17.43 -7.61 13.10
N THR A 84 16.51 -7.56 14.06
CA THR A 84 15.51 -6.50 14.19
C THR A 84 15.80 -5.62 15.39
N GLU A 85 15.50 -4.34 15.26
CA GLU A 85 15.46 -3.38 16.37
C GLU A 85 14.02 -2.87 16.56
N VAL A 86 13.65 -2.50 17.78
CA VAL A 86 12.37 -1.83 18.03
C VAL A 86 12.56 -0.35 17.69
N LEU A 87 11.94 0.12 16.60
CA LEU A 87 11.94 1.53 16.20
C LEU A 87 11.07 2.35 17.15
N ALA A 88 9.86 1.90 17.44
CA ALA A 88 8.94 2.56 18.36
C ALA A 88 8.02 1.53 19.04
N ASN A 89 7.50 1.86 20.21
CA ASN A 89 6.63 0.97 20.99
C ASN A 89 5.43 1.71 21.57
N GLY A 90 4.49 0.95 22.13
CA GLY A 90 3.33 1.55 22.79
C GLY A 90 2.23 1.99 21.82
N MET A 91 2.30 1.55 20.57
CA MET A 91 1.37 1.93 19.51
C MET A 91 0.01 1.25 19.66
N LEU A 92 -1.04 1.90 19.19
CA LEU A 92 -2.37 1.31 19.11
C LEU A 92 -2.64 0.93 17.66
N TRP A 93 -2.25 -0.28 17.25
CA TRP A 93 -2.44 -0.77 15.87
C TRP A 93 -1.74 0.12 14.81
N PRO A 94 -0.40 0.09 14.75
CA PRO A 94 0.40 0.90 13.83
C PRO A 94 0.24 0.40 12.38
N ASN A 95 -0.54 1.10 11.56
CA ASN A 95 -0.81 0.77 10.17
C ASN A 95 0.43 1.04 9.28
N GLU A 96 0.36 1.97 8.32
CA GLU A 96 1.55 2.30 7.52
C GLU A 96 2.58 3.07 8.35
N VAL A 97 3.85 2.75 8.08
CA VAL A 97 5.02 3.39 8.68
C VAL A 97 6.03 3.67 7.57
N GLU A 98 6.27 4.94 7.29
CA GLU A 98 7.18 5.38 6.23
C GLU A 98 8.06 6.54 6.71
N GLU A 99 9.15 6.80 5.99
CA GLU A 99 9.97 7.99 6.24
C GLU A 99 9.21 9.26 5.81
N ILE A 100 9.37 10.32 6.60
CA ILE A 100 8.89 11.65 6.26
C ILE A 100 9.90 12.28 5.29
N PRO A 101 9.46 12.78 4.12
CA PRO A 101 10.36 13.46 3.20
C PRO A 101 11.12 14.62 3.85
N ASP A 102 12.41 14.74 3.57
CA ASP A 102 13.28 15.73 4.25
C ASP A 102 12.81 17.16 4.08
N ASP A 103 12.13 17.47 2.97
CA ASP A 103 11.64 18.81 2.68
C ASP A 103 10.43 19.22 3.53
N VAL A 104 9.86 18.30 4.32
CA VAL A 104 8.83 18.62 5.32
C VAL A 104 9.46 19.32 6.53
N PHE A 105 10.55 18.77 7.08
CA PHE A 105 11.20 19.28 8.30
C PHE A 105 12.59 19.91 8.08
N GLY A 106 13.10 19.86 6.85
CA GLY A 106 14.47 20.26 6.50
C GLY A 106 15.55 19.31 7.02
N ARG A 107 15.21 18.06 7.37
CA ARG A 107 16.14 17.05 7.90
C ARG A 107 15.65 15.61 7.67
N HIS A 108 16.61 14.69 7.59
CA HIS A 108 16.40 13.24 7.48
C HIS A 108 16.03 12.59 8.81
N GLY A 109 15.57 11.33 8.72
CA GLY A 109 15.44 10.46 9.89
C GLY A 109 14.28 10.85 10.80
N LEU A 110 13.16 11.18 10.17
CA LEU A 110 11.86 11.24 10.83
C LEU A 110 10.94 10.27 10.09
N TRP A 111 10.13 9.54 10.83
CA TRP A 111 9.13 8.63 10.26
C TRP A 111 7.76 9.07 10.74
N TRP A 112 6.72 8.68 10.00
CA TRP A 112 5.35 8.81 10.47
C TRP A 112 4.74 7.42 10.67
N VAL A 113 3.82 7.33 11.61
CA VAL A 113 2.95 6.16 11.78
C VAL A 113 1.51 6.62 11.90
N ALA A 114 0.62 5.92 11.21
CA ALA A 114 -0.81 6.07 11.37
C ALA A 114 -1.34 4.95 12.28
N ASN A 115 -2.05 5.30 13.34
CA ASN A 115 -2.53 4.34 14.36
C ASN A 115 -4.05 4.16 14.33
N GLY A 116 -4.47 3.06 14.93
CA GLY A 116 -5.84 2.73 15.29
C GLY A 116 -6.48 1.71 14.36
N PHE A 117 -7.44 0.94 14.89
CA PHE A 117 -8.26 0.04 14.10
C PHE A 117 -9.53 -0.38 14.84
N LEU A 118 -10.35 -1.23 14.20
CA LEU A 118 -11.64 -1.71 14.72
C LEU A 118 -11.52 -2.68 15.91
N VAL A 119 -10.30 -3.06 16.31
CA VAL A 119 -10.09 -3.94 17.46
C VAL A 119 -10.54 -3.24 18.76
N PRO A 120 -11.34 -3.92 19.62
CA PRO A 120 -11.75 -3.35 20.89
C PRO A 120 -10.56 -2.77 21.66
N THR A 121 -10.72 -1.54 22.16
CA THR A 121 -9.69 -0.75 22.88
C THR A 121 -8.52 -0.22 22.06
N LYS A 122 -8.42 -0.54 20.77
CA LYS A 122 -7.42 0.01 19.82
C LYS A 122 -8.04 0.97 18.79
N THR A 123 -9.26 1.42 19.04
CA THR A 123 -10.02 2.32 18.14
C THR A 123 -9.59 3.77 18.22
N ASP A 124 -8.83 4.16 19.25
CA ASP A 124 -8.44 5.55 19.52
C ASP A 124 -7.05 5.81 18.93
N GLY A 125 -7.01 5.90 17.60
CA GLY A 125 -5.80 6.12 16.83
C GLY A 125 -5.42 7.59 16.70
N ASN A 126 -4.18 7.80 16.30
CA ASN A 126 -3.55 9.09 16.07
C ASN A 126 -2.55 8.99 14.91
N ILE A 127 -1.95 10.11 14.52
CA ILE A 127 -0.74 10.11 13.69
C ILE A 127 0.41 10.58 14.57
N GLU A 128 1.47 9.79 14.61
CA GLU A 128 2.68 10.14 15.35
C GLU A 128 3.87 10.31 14.42
N ILE A 129 4.77 11.21 14.80
CA ILE A 129 6.09 11.34 14.20
C ILE A 129 7.09 10.62 15.11
N ILE A 130 7.93 9.78 14.53
CA ILE A 130 9.01 9.05 15.20
C ILE A 130 10.32 9.75 14.88
N GLU A 131 11.09 10.15 15.90
CA GLU A 131 12.41 10.76 15.73
C GLU A 131 13.53 9.74 15.99
N ALA A 132 13.98 9.06 14.94
CA ALA A 132 15.03 8.04 15.01
C ALA A 132 16.28 8.32 14.13
N GLY A 133 16.46 9.58 13.67
CA GLY A 133 17.45 9.94 12.65
C GLY A 133 18.93 9.82 13.04
N ASN A 134 19.24 9.50 14.30
CA ASN A 134 20.60 9.22 14.78
C ASN A 134 20.62 8.04 15.77
N ASP A 135 19.60 7.18 15.74
CA ASP A 135 19.38 6.28 16.86
C ASP A 135 20.38 5.10 16.86
N THR A 136 21.44 5.25 17.67
CA THR A 136 22.31 4.16 18.14
C THR A 136 21.91 3.70 19.55
N SER A 137 20.74 4.09 20.04
CA SER A 137 20.29 3.76 21.38
C SER A 137 19.77 2.33 21.44
N LEU A 138 19.85 1.73 22.63
CA LEU A 138 19.32 0.38 22.91
C LEU A 138 17.80 0.38 23.10
N GLY A 139 17.12 1.51 22.88
CA GLY A 139 15.70 1.67 23.20
C GLY A 139 14.89 2.25 22.03
N PRO A 140 13.54 2.19 22.12
CA PRO A 140 12.67 2.76 21.11
C PRO A 140 12.85 4.28 20.98
N ALA A 141 12.69 4.79 19.76
CA ALA A 141 12.74 6.20 19.45
C ALA A 141 11.60 6.98 20.12
N THR A 142 11.80 8.29 20.26
CA THR A 142 10.76 9.18 20.81
C THR A 142 9.68 9.40 19.76
N THR A 143 8.42 9.37 20.19
CA THR A 143 7.26 9.65 19.32
C THR A 143 6.48 10.88 19.75
N TYR A 144 5.85 11.51 18.76
CA TYR A 144 5.20 12.81 18.87
C TYR A 144 3.84 12.78 18.18
N ASP A 145 2.76 12.83 18.94
CA ASP A 145 1.40 12.86 18.39
C ASP A 145 1.04 14.26 17.84
N ILE A 146 0.74 14.32 16.54
CA ILE A 146 0.38 15.58 15.87
C ILE A 146 -1.13 15.82 15.81
N THR A 147 -1.95 14.83 16.16
CA THR A 147 -3.40 14.81 15.95
C THR A 147 -4.21 15.00 17.23
N SER A 148 -3.71 14.61 18.39
CA SER A 148 -4.52 14.61 19.63
C SER A 148 -5.02 16.01 19.97
N ARG A 149 -6.34 16.15 19.94
CA ARG A 149 -7.06 17.32 20.44
C ARG A 149 -7.74 16.95 21.74
N LEU A 150 -7.63 17.81 22.75
CA LEU A 150 -8.31 17.66 24.03
C LEU A 150 -9.86 17.64 23.94
N LEU A 151 -10.45 17.92 22.77
CA LEU A 151 -11.90 18.18 22.60
C LEU A 151 -12.61 17.25 21.61
N ASP A 152 -11.90 16.52 20.74
CA ASP A 152 -12.55 15.48 19.95
C ASP A 152 -12.57 14.20 20.79
N THR A 153 -13.76 13.63 20.95
CA THR A 153 -13.98 12.40 21.73
C THR A 153 -14.26 11.20 20.82
N SER A 154 -14.29 11.43 19.51
CA SER A 154 -14.45 10.38 18.51
C SER A 154 -13.14 9.62 18.39
N ARG A 155 -13.23 8.29 18.52
CA ARG A 155 -12.08 7.38 18.47
C ARG A 155 -11.77 7.07 17.00
N TRP A 156 -11.10 8.01 16.34
CA TRP A 156 -10.71 7.90 14.94
C TRP A 156 -9.55 6.93 14.77
N PHE A 157 -9.45 6.30 13.60
CA PHE A 157 -8.24 5.59 13.19
C PHE A 157 -7.78 6.05 11.81
N TYR A 158 -6.49 5.86 11.53
CA TYR A 158 -5.78 6.35 10.36
C TYR A 158 -4.94 5.23 9.77
N HIS A 159 -4.80 5.15 8.44
CA HIS A 159 -3.92 4.16 7.80
C HIS A 159 -2.75 4.76 7.03
N ARG A 160 -2.94 5.92 6.38
CA ARG A 160 -1.94 6.50 5.46
C ARG A 160 -1.78 8.00 5.64
N VAL A 161 -0.56 8.51 5.47
CA VAL A 161 -0.26 9.95 5.41
C VAL A 161 0.50 10.27 4.12
N VAL A 162 0.16 11.40 3.49
CA VAL A 162 0.92 11.98 2.38
C VAL A 162 1.24 13.43 2.74
N PHE A 163 2.48 13.87 2.51
CA PHE A 163 2.90 15.24 2.82
C PHE A 163 2.77 16.15 1.60
N VAL A 164 1.86 17.12 1.67
CA VAL A 164 1.49 18.04 0.57
C VAL A 164 1.36 19.46 1.12
N ASP A 165 1.86 20.47 0.43
CA ASP A 165 1.62 21.88 0.79
C ASP A 165 0.17 22.26 0.42
N MET A 166 -0.76 22.11 1.37
CA MET A 166 -2.19 22.18 1.10
C MET A 166 -2.69 23.61 0.94
N ASP A 167 -2.04 24.57 1.60
CA ASP A 167 -2.43 25.99 1.53
C ASP A 167 -1.41 26.92 0.86
N GLN A 168 -0.40 26.35 0.21
CA GLN A 168 0.63 27.04 -0.57
C GLN A 168 1.42 28.05 0.27
N ASP A 169 1.64 27.72 1.55
CA ASP A 169 2.44 28.55 2.44
C ASP A 169 3.94 28.17 2.44
N GLY A 170 4.30 27.15 1.65
CA GLY A 170 5.66 26.66 1.47
C GLY A 170 6.08 25.61 2.50
N LEU A 171 5.17 25.13 3.33
CA LEU A 171 5.36 24.00 4.24
C LEU A 171 4.44 22.85 3.82
N LYS A 172 4.95 21.62 3.85
CA LYS A 172 4.13 20.44 3.58
C LYS A 172 3.32 20.06 4.82
N ASP A 173 2.03 19.86 4.61
CA ASP A 173 1.06 19.43 5.59
C ASP A 173 0.80 17.93 5.50
N ALA A 174 0.30 17.32 6.58
CA ALA A 174 -0.05 15.90 6.59
C ALA A 174 -1.49 15.70 6.09
N LEU A 175 -1.65 15.28 4.84
CA LEU A 175 -2.92 14.86 4.24
C LEU A 175 -3.20 13.38 4.60
N THR A 176 -4.41 13.08 5.04
CA THR A 176 -4.80 11.72 5.44
C THR A 176 -6.31 11.54 5.35
N CYS A 177 -6.78 10.30 5.47
CA CYS A 177 -8.17 10.01 5.77
C CYS A 177 -8.30 9.28 7.10
N ARG A 178 -9.50 9.37 7.69
CA ARG A 178 -9.80 8.76 8.97
C ARG A 178 -11.19 8.18 8.99
N ALA A 179 -11.39 7.16 9.81
CA ALA A 179 -12.69 6.58 10.05
C ALA A 179 -13.00 6.37 11.53
N TYR A 180 -14.28 6.43 11.85
CA TYR A 180 -14.85 6.13 13.16
C TYR A 180 -16.02 5.18 12.95
N VAL A 181 -15.88 3.98 13.51
CA VAL A 181 -16.91 2.93 13.43
C VAL A 181 -17.46 2.70 14.83
N PRO A 182 -18.62 3.28 15.18
CA PRO A 182 -19.24 3.06 16.47
C PRO A 182 -19.80 1.65 16.59
N VAL A 183 -19.97 1.16 17.83
CA VAL A 183 -20.73 -0.09 18.10
C VAL A 183 -22.20 0.06 17.68
N VAL A 184 -22.76 1.27 17.83
CA VAL A 184 -24.13 1.61 17.42
C VAL A 184 -24.11 2.97 16.75
N GLY A 185 -24.68 3.04 15.54
CA GLY A 185 -24.77 4.26 14.74
C GLY A 185 -24.02 4.12 13.41
N ASP A 186 -23.95 5.24 12.70
CA ASP A 186 -23.35 5.27 11.37
C ASP A 186 -21.82 5.39 11.43
N VAL A 187 -21.16 4.74 10.48
CA VAL A 187 -19.73 4.96 10.21
C VAL A 187 -19.52 6.40 9.77
N LYS A 188 -18.48 7.04 10.30
CA LYS A 188 -17.99 8.33 9.83
C LYS A 188 -16.64 8.13 9.16
N ALA A 189 -16.43 8.82 8.05
CA ALA A 189 -15.22 8.76 7.26
C ALA A 189 -14.94 10.15 6.69
N GLU A 190 -13.71 10.63 6.80
CA GLU A 190 -13.33 11.99 6.43
C GLU A 190 -11.94 12.04 5.78
N MET A 191 -11.81 12.81 4.71
CA MET A 191 -10.52 13.33 4.25
C MET A 191 -10.19 14.59 5.05
N VAL A 192 -8.99 14.62 5.61
CA VAL A 192 -8.53 15.71 6.49
C VAL A 192 -7.06 16.03 6.19
N TRP A 193 -6.65 17.25 6.50
CA TRP A 193 -5.23 17.56 6.56
C TRP A 193 -4.88 18.30 7.84
N PHE A 194 -3.70 18.02 8.35
CA PHE A 194 -3.15 18.63 9.54
C PHE A 194 -2.11 19.65 9.12
N LYS A 195 -2.34 20.92 9.50
CA LYS A 195 -1.47 22.02 9.09
C LYS A 195 -0.14 21.99 9.83
N HIS A 196 0.97 22.03 9.09
CA HIS A 196 2.31 22.16 9.63
C HIS A 196 2.46 23.51 10.38
N PRO A 197 2.82 23.50 11.67
CA PRO A 197 3.02 24.73 12.42
C PRO A 197 4.22 25.52 11.89
N ARG A 198 4.02 26.82 11.64
CA ARG A 198 5.12 27.76 11.30
C ARG A 198 5.85 28.31 12.52
N ILE A 199 5.15 28.36 13.66
CA ILE A 199 5.65 28.96 14.89
C ILE A 199 5.69 27.87 15.96
N GLY A 200 6.82 27.78 16.66
CA GLY A 200 7.07 26.74 17.66
C GLY A 200 7.81 25.54 17.07
N ASP A 201 8.00 24.52 17.89
CA ASP A 201 8.56 23.24 17.45
C ASP A 201 7.42 22.36 16.90
N PRO A 202 7.41 22.04 15.59
CA PRO A 202 6.36 21.25 14.97
C PRO A 202 6.27 19.81 15.48
N LEU A 203 7.30 19.26 16.13
CA LEU A 203 7.22 17.94 16.76
C LEU A 203 6.42 17.98 18.08
N SER A 204 6.58 19.03 18.87
CA SER A 204 5.88 19.14 20.15
C SER A 204 4.48 19.74 20.08
N ALA A 205 4.07 20.20 18.90
CA ALA A 205 2.80 20.91 18.70
C ALA A 205 1.73 19.98 18.13
N THR A 206 0.48 20.13 18.59
CA THR A 206 -0.68 19.58 17.88
C THR A 206 -0.88 20.37 16.59
N TRP A 207 -0.93 19.66 15.46
CA TRP A 207 -1.15 20.27 14.15
C TRP A 207 -2.61 20.64 13.98
N LYS A 208 -2.87 21.79 13.32
CA LYS A 208 -4.24 22.26 13.16
C LYS A 208 -4.94 21.42 12.10
N GLU A 209 -5.83 20.52 12.51
CA GLU A 209 -6.72 19.79 11.61
C GLU A 209 -7.70 20.71 10.86
N ASN A 210 -7.84 20.42 9.57
CA ASN A 210 -8.83 20.97 8.66
C ASN A 210 -9.55 19.81 7.96
N ILE A 211 -10.87 19.71 8.16
CA ILE A 211 -11.70 18.70 7.49
C ILE A 211 -12.01 19.18 6.07
N MET A 212 -11.78 18.31 5.08
CA MET A 212 -11.99 18.65 3.67
C MET A 212 -13.37 18.20 3.19
N PHE A 213 -13.67 16.91 3.33
CA PHE A 213 -14.94 16.30 2.92
C PHE A 213 -15.12 14.91 3.54
N THR A 214 -16.34 14.39 3.49
CA THR A 214 -16.70 13.06 4.02
C THR A 214 -16.55 11.96 2.95
N GLY A 215 -16.20 10.74 3.36
CA GLY A 215 -16.24 9.54 2.51
C GLY A 215 -15.00 8.65 2.62
N PRO A 216 -13.78 9.17 2.35
CA PRO A 216 -12.54 8.40 2.45
C PRO A 216 -12.30 7.89 3.88
N ASP A 217 -11.97 6.60 4.05
CA ASP A 217 -11.89 5.94 5.35
C ASP A 217 -10.51 5.39 5.70
N ALA A 218 -9.89 4.59 4.83
CA ALA A 218 -8.60 3.95 5.09
C ALA A 218 -7.50 4.41 4.13
N PHE A 219 -7.68 4.21 2.82
CA PHE A 219 -6.63 4.46 1.84
C PHE A 219 -7.03 5.47 0.77
N PHE A 220 -6.00 6.12 0.22
CA PHE A 220 -6.13 7.05 -0.88
C PHE A 220 -4.80 7.22 -1.61
N ARG A 221 -4.88 7.78 -2.81
CA ARG A 221 -3.73 8.30 -3.57
C ARG A 221 -3.94 9.76 -3.89
N TYR A 222 -2.85 10.49 -3.89
CA TYR A 222 -2.79 11.89 -4.30
C TYR A 222 -1.94 11.98 -5.57
N GLU A 223 -2.44 12.68 -6.59
CA GLU A 223 -1.75 12.86 -7.85
C GLU A 223 -2.11 14.22 -8.48
N GLU A 224 -1.21 14.78 -9.27
CA GLU A 224 -1.48 15.95 -10.09
C GLU A 224 -1.81 15.54 -11.54
N LEU A 225 -3.10 15.48 -11.85
CA LEU A 225 -3.57 15.07 -13.17
C LEU A 225 -3.62 16.25 -14.16
N PRO A 226 -3.29 16.02 -15.45
CA PRO A 226 -3.50 17.02 -16.50
C PRO A 226 -4.97 17.47 -16.56
N VAL A 227 -5.20 18.75 -16.75
CA VAL A 227 -6.56 19.31 -16.93
C VAL A 227 -7.12 18.86 -18.28
N PRO A 228 -8.32 18.23 -18.32
CA PRO A 228 -8.94 17.81 -19.57
C PRO A 228 -9.05 18.94 -20.59
N GLY A 229 -8.57 18.69 -21.82
CA GLY A 229 -8.59 19.65 -22.92
C GLY A 229 -7.64 20.85 -22.78
N SER A 230 -6.77 20.88 -21.76
CA SER A 230 -5.81 21.97 -21.59
C SER A 230 -4.61 21.84 -22.54
N ILE A 231 -4.32 22.92 -23.27
CA ILE A 231 -3.16 23.02 -24.16
C ILE A 231 -1.88 23.41 -23.38
N ARG A 232 -2.03 23.85 -22.12
CA ARG A 232 -0.95 24.49 -21.35
C ARG A 232 -0.22 23.57 -20.38
N SER A 233 -0.43 22.25 -20.47
CA SER A 233 0.07 21.27 -19.48
C SER A 233 -0.32 21.65 -18.04
N GLU A 234 -1.47 22.30 -17.87
CA GLU A 234 -2.01 22.61 -16.55
C GLU A 234 -2.37 21.31 -15.85
N LYS A 235 -2.07 21.23 -14.55
CA LYS A 235 -2.43 20.09 -13.70
C LYS A 235 -3.37 20.53 -12.58
N ARG A 236 -4.13 19.57 -12.05
CA ARG A 236 -4.99 19.74 -10.88
C ARG A 236 -4.66 18.69 -9.83
N PHE A 237 -4.77 19.11 -8.59
CA PHE A 237 -4.73 18.22 -7.43
C PHE A 237 -5.94 17.30 -7.45
N SER A 238 -5.66 16.00 -7.51
CA SER A 238 -6.65 14.94 -7.55
C SER A 238 -6.36 13.92 -6.45
N ILE A 239 -7.41 13.53 -5.74
CA ILE A 239 -7.37 12.53 -4.69
C ILE A 239 -8.27 11.37 -5.11
N PHE A 240 -7.67 10.20 -5.25
CA PHE A 240 -8.36 8.95 -5.46
C PHE A 240 -8.56 8.27 -4.12
N SER A 241 -9.80 8.08 -3.70
CA SER A 241 -10.11 7.43 -2.44
C SER A 241 -10.85 6.14 -2.68
N THR A 242 -10.36 5.07 -2.04
CA THR A 242 -11.13 3.87 -1.79
C THR A 242 -11.97 4.11 -0.54
N GLN A 243 -13.27 3.82 -0.62
CA GLN A 243 -14.20 4.01 0.49
C GLN A 243 -14.76 2.64 0.85
N TYR A 244 -14.03 1.93 1.72
CA TYR A 244 -14.32 0.55 2.12
C TYR A 244 -15.74 0.41 2.67
N PHE A 245 -16.14 1.30 3.59
CA PHE A 245 -17.45 1.22 4.24
C PHE A 245 -18.60 1.72 3.36
N ALA A 246 -18.31 2.63 2.42
CA ALA A 246 -19.31 3.16 1.49
C ALA A 246 -19.44 2.35 0.19
N GLU A 247 -18.55 1.38 -0.03
CA GLU A 247 -18.45 0.52 -1.21
C GLU A 247 -18.29 1.33 -2.51
N LYS A 248 -17.38 2.32 -2.49
CA LYS A 248 -17.15 3.23 -3.63
C LYS A 248 -15.68 3.49 -3.90
N LEU A 249 -15.37 3.66 -5.19
CA LEU A 249 -14.15 4.28 -5.68
C LEU A 249 -14.48 5.69 -6.18
N VAL A 250 -13.76 6.69 -5.68
CA VAL A 250 -14.09 8.12 -5.92
C VAL A 250 -12.84 8.90 -6.28
N VAL A 251 -12.93 9.78 -7.29
CA VAL A 251 -11.95 10.84 -7.53
C VAL A 251 -12.51 12.17 -7.04
N SER A 252 -11.69 12.92 -6.30
CA SER A 252 -12.00 14.25 -5.77
C SER A 252 -10.94 15.24 -6.19
N TRP A 253 -11.33 16.46 -6.59
CA TRP A 253 -10.36 17.45 -7.09
C TRP A 253 -10.81 18.88 -6.80
N THR A 254 -9.87 19.83 -6.87
CA THR A 254 -10.17 21.26 -6.80
C THR A 254 -10.21 21.88 -8.19
N GLU A 255 -11.05 22.89 -8.39
CA GLU A 255 -11.01 23.72 -9.60
C GLU A 255 -9.89 24.76 -9.51
N GLY A 256 -9.21 25.01 -10.64
CA GLY A 256 -8.14 26.02 -10.75
C GLY A 256 -6.73 25.44 -10.62
N VAL A 257 -5.72 26.29 -10.88
CA VAL A 257 -4.28 25.94 -10.80
C VAL A 257 -3.72 26.05 -9.38
N ARG A 258 -4.54 26.50 -8.43
CA ARG A 258 -4.23 26.58 -7.00
C ARG A 258 -5.26 25.76 -6.27
N ALA A 259 -4.82 24.99 -5.29
CA ALA A 259 -5.71 24.20 -4.46
C ALA A 259 -6.65 25.14 -3.68
N ASP A 260 -7.95 25.13 -4.03
CA ASP A 260 -9.02 25.74 -3.24
C ASP A 260 -9.86 24.60 -2.65
N TRP A 261 -9.38 24.06 -1.53
CA TRP A 261 -10.04 22.95 -0.83
C TRP A 261 -11.40 23.33 -0.21
N GLY A 262 -11.82 24.60 -0.31
CA GLY A 262 -13.19 25.01 -0.04
C GLY A 262 -14.17 24.69 -1.17
N LYS A 263 -13.68 24.31 -2.36
CA LYS A 263 -14.46 24.02 -3.57
C LYS A 263 -14.03 22.71 -4.21
N ILE A 264 -14.33 21.63 -3.51
CA ILE A 264 -13.99 20.28 -3.96
C ILE A 264 -15.12 19.75 -4.85
N LYS A 265 -14.74 19.13 -5.97
CA LYS A 265 -15.59 18.34 -6.84
C LYS A 265 -15.33 16.87 -6.56
N HIS A 266 -16.35 16.05 -6.76
CA HIS A 266 -16.28 14.61 -6.56
C HIS A 266 -16.92 13.91 -7.74
N ARG A 267 -16.39 12.73 -8.04
CA ARG A 267 -16.98 11.80 -8.98
C ARG A 267 -16.78 10.38 -8.49
N VAL A 268 -17.90 9.66 -8.41
CA VAL A 268 -17.87 8.20 -8.23
C VAL A 268 -17.38 7.58 -9.54
N ILE A 269 -16.27 6.87 -9.47
CA ILE A 269 -15.72 6.06 -10.56
C ILE A 269 -16.50 4.75 -10.64
N ASP A 270 -16.69 4.10 -9.49
CA ASP A 270 -17.47 2.88 -9.38
C ASP A 270 -18.11 2.73 -7.99
N ALA A 271 -19.22 2.00 -7.94
CA ALA A 271 -20.01 1.73 -6.74
C ALA A 271 -20.78 0.42 -6.91
N VAL A 272 -20.22 -0.67 -6.42
CA VAL A 272 -20.80 -2.01 -6.57
C VAL A 272 -21.05 -2.59 -5.16
N PRO A 273 -22.29 -3.00 -4.85
CA PRO A 273 -22.58 -3.64 -3.58
C PRO A 273 -21.68 -4.85 -3.32
N GLU A 274 -21.22 -5.02 -2.07
CA GLU A 274 -20.31 -6.08 -1.61
C GLU A 274 -18.87 -6.01 -2.16
N GLU A 275 -18.55 -4.99 -2.97
CA GLU A 275 -17.18 -4.66 -3.39
C GLU A 275 -16.64 -3.52 -2.52
N ARG A 276 -16.00 -3.88 -1.41
CA ARG A 276 -15.40 -2.92 -0.48
C ARG A 276 -14.04 -2.50 -1.01
N PHE A 277 -14.01 -1.45 -1.82
CA PHE A 277 -12.77 -0.89 -2.38
C PHE A 277 -11.77 -0.63 -1.24
N PHE A 278 -10.60 -1.24 -1.31
CA PHE A 278 -9.62 -1.29 -0.22
C PHE A 278 -8.41 -0.43 -0.54
N GLU A 279 -7.65 -0.75 -1.59
CA GLU A 279 -6.45 0.00 -2.00
C GLU A 279 -6.50 0.35 -3.49
N CYS A 280 -5.78 1.41 -3.89
CA CYS A 280 -5.52 1.70 -5.29
C CYS A 280 -4.09 2.18 -5.55
N GLU A 281 -3.57 1.94 -6.75
CA GLU A 281 -2.31 2.48 -7.26
C GLU A 281 -2.57 3.17 -8.59
N ILE A 282 -1.86 4.27 -8.86
CA ILE A 282 -1.96 5.02 -10.11
C ILE A 282 -0.73 4.69 -10.96
N VAL A 283 -0.92 3.97 -12.07
CA VAL A 283 0.18 3.39 -12.85
C VAL A 283 -0.27 3.07 -14.26
N ASP A 284 0.62 3.17 -15.26
CA ASP A 284 0.36 2.67 -16.61
C ASP A 284 0.40 1.13 -16.60
N LEU A 285 -0.77 0.50 -16.50
CA LEU A 285 -0.88 -0.94 -16.26
C LEU A 285 -0.91 -1.73 -17.57
N ASN A 286 -1.38 -1.12 -18.65
CA ASN A 286 -1.45 -1.75 -19.96
C ASN A 286 -0.28 -1.36 -20.90
N GLY A 287 0.61 -0.47 -20.47
CA GLY A 287 1.78 -0.01 -21.20
C GLY A 287 1.43 0.86 -22.41
N ASP A 288 0.28 1.55 -22.40
CA ASP A 288 -0.14 2.44 -23.47
C ASP A 288 0.41 3.87 -23.36
N GLY A 289 1.13 4.15 -22.27
CA GLY A 289 1.72 5.45 -21.95
C GLY A 289 0.80 6.37 -21.15
N ARG A 290 -0.36 5.89 -20.70
CA ARG A 290 -1.31 6.64 -19.86
C ARG A 290 -1.49 5.92 -18.53
N LEU A 291 -1.79 6.70 -17.50
CA LEU A 291 -2.03 6.17 -16.17
C LEU A 291 -3.39 5.47 -16.12
N ASP A 292 -3.43 4.35 -15.42
CA ASP A 292 -4.61 3.60 -15.01
C ASP A 292 -4.72 3.59 -13.48
N LEU A 293 -5.81 3.05 -12.95
CA LEU A 293 -5.91 2.66 -11.55
C LEU A 293 -5.83 1.14 -11.45
N LEU A 294 -4.87 0.61 -10.68
CA LEU A 294 -4.91 -0.76 -10.16
C LEU A 294 -5.64 -0.73 -8.82
N VAL A 295 -6.65 -1.58 -8.62
CA VAL A 295 -7.55 -1.47 -7.46
C VAL A 295 -7.85 -2.85 -6.88
N THR A 296 -7.83 -2.96 -5.55
CA THR A 296 -8.37 -4.12 -4.85
C THR A 296 -9.76 -3.83 -4.30
N ALA A 297 -10.69 -4.74 -4.55
CA ALA A 297 -12.03 -4.71 -3.97
C ALA A 297 -12.19 -5.92 -3.05
N ASN A 298 -12.16 -5.65 -1.76
CA ASN A 298 -12.26 -6.64 -0.70
C ASN A 298 -13.72 -7.12 -0.56
N SER A 299 -13.89 -8.41 -0.28
CA SER A 299 -15.19 -9.03 -0.08
C SER A 299 -15.06 -10.28 0.78
N GLU A 300 -16.14 -10.65 1.46
CA GLU A 300 -16.22 -11.89 2.24
C GLU A 300 -16.46 -13.12 1.35
N THR A 301 -16.87 -12.92 0.09
CA THR A 301 -17.30 -14.03 -0.78
C THR A 301 -16.66 -14.03 -2.17
N ASN A 302 -16.38 -12.86 -2.75
CA ASN A 302 -15.83 -12.74 -4.10
C ASN A 302 -15.06 -11.42 -4.29
N GLY A 303 -13.92 -11.32 -3.62
CA GLY A 303 -12.98 -10.23 -3.78
C GLY A 303 -12.35 -10.22 -5.16
N LYS A 304 -11.85 -9.04 -5.56
CA LYS A 304 -11.38 -8.78 -6.94
C LYS A 304 -10.11 -7.95 -6.98
N LEU A 305 -9.32 -8.22 -8.02
CA LEU A 305 -8.29 -7.34 -8.54
C LEU A 305 -8.82 -6.71 -9.82
N LEU A 306 -8.88 -5.39 -9.84
CA LEU A 306 -9.52 -4.58 -10.87
C LEU A 306 -8.52 -3.60 -11.47
N ALA A 307 -8.80 -3.18 -12.70
CA ALA A 307 -8.19 -1.98 -13.26
C ALA A 307 -9.25 -1.02 -13.79
N TYR A 308 -8.95 0.27 -13.75
CA TYR A 308 -9.78 1.31 -14.36
C TYR A 308 -8.92 2.20 -15.24
N GLU A 309 -9.24 2.24 -16.53
CA GLU A 309 -8.58 3.17 -17.46
C GLU A 309 -8.98 4.61 -17.12
N ILE A 310 -8.00 5.48 -16.90
CA ILE A 310 -8.25 6.91 -16.68
C ILE A 310 -8.55 7.56 -18.04
N PRO A 311 -9.79 8.05 -18.30
CA PRO A 311 -10.08 8.68 -19.57
C PRO A 311 -9.41 10.06 -19.65
N GLU A 312 -9.13 10.53 -20.87
CA GLU A 312 -8.52 11.87 -21.10
C GLU A 312 -9.36 12.99 -20.45
N ASP A 313 -10.69 12.87 -20.55
CA ASP A 313 -11.63 13.65 -19.75
C ASP A 313 -11.99 12.89 -18.47
N TRP A 314 -11.06 12.77 -17.53
CA TRP A 314 -11.26 12.06 -16.26
C TRP A 314 -12.39 12.67 -15.40
N GLU A 315 -12.73 13.93 -15.63
CA GLU A 315 -13.81 14.64 -14.96
C GLU A 315 -15.20 14.15 -15.43
N ASN A 316 -15.41 13.90 -16.73
CA ASN A 316 -16.75 13.58 -17.28
C ASN A 316 -16.81 12.32 -18.17
N GLY A 317 -15.68 11.87 -18.69
CA GLY A 317 -15.51 10.73 -19.59
C GLY A 317 -15.69 9.37 -18.89
N ILE A 318 -15.87 8.30 -19.65
CA ILE A 318 -16.17 6.97 -19.09
C ILE A 318 -14.89 6.30 -18.58
N TRP A 319 -14.90 5.89 -17.32
CA TRP A 319 -13.85 5.07 -16.72
C TRP A 319 -14.11 3.60 -17.11
N VAL A 320 -13.21 3.01 -17.88
CA VAL A 320 -13.39 1.63 -18.37
C VAL A 320 -12.88 0.67 -17.31
N ARG A 321 -13.79 -0.11 -16.73
CA ARG A 321 -13.47 -1.13 -15.72
C ARG A 321 -13.01 -2.43 -16.40
N GLN A 322 -11.92 -2.98 -15.89
CA GLN A 322 -11.38 -4.29 -16.27
C GLN A 322 -11.30 -5.18 -15.03
N VAL A 323 -11.72 -6.44 -15.14
CA VAL A 323 -11.53 -7.45 -14.08
C VAL A 323 -10.29 -8.24 -14.41
N ILE A 324 -9.21 -8.06 -13.65
CA ILE A 324 -7.96 -8.79 -13.82
C ILE A 324 -8.11 -10.19 -13.23
N ALA A 325 -8.64 -10.27 -12.01
CA ALA A 325 -8.92 -11.52 -11.32
C ALA A 325 -10.04 -11.36 -10.29
N GLU A 326 -10.71 -12.46 -9.99
CA GLU A 326 -11.77 -12.55 -8.98
C GLU A 326 -11.72 -13.90 -8.26
N GLY A 327 -12.59 -14.06 -7.27
CA GLY A 327 -12.74 -15.29 -6.48
C GLY A 327 -11.90 -15.32 -5.20
N PHE A 328 -11.30 -14.20 -4.80
CA PHE A 328 -10.59 -14.09 -3.52
C PHE A 328 -11.61 -14.10 -2.39
N LYS A 329 -11.37 -14.88 -1.35
CA LYS A 329 -12.25 -14.93 -0.18
C LYS A 329 -11.46 -15.40 1.04
N PRO A 330 -11.92 -15.05 2.25
CA PRO A 330 -11.30 -15.53 3.47
C PRO A 330 -11.18 -17.06 3.50
N ASN A 331 -10.00 -17.52 3.90
CA ASN A 331 -9.73 -18.92 4.15
C ASN A 331 -10.59 -19.40 5.33
N SER A 332 -11.19 -20.57 5.18
CA SER A 332 -12.03 -21.19 6.23
C SER A 332 -11.32 -21.43 7.57
N LEU A 333 -9.99 -21.38 7.60
CA LEU A 333 -9.19 -21.46 8.83
C LEU A 333 -9.32 -20.18 9.68
N ILE A 334 -9.64 -19.05 9.06
CA ILE A 334 -9.80 -17.76 9.74
C ILE A 334 -11.21 -17.68 10.31
N THR A 335 -11.29 -17.52 11.63
CA THR A 335 -12.55 -17.49 12.39
C THR A 335 -12.72 -16.25 13.25
N VAL A 336 -11.68 -15.44 13.38
CA VAL A 336 -11.60 -14.28 14.30
C VAL A 336 -10.91 -13.06 13.69
N GLU A 337 -10.20 -13.22 12.56
CA GLU A 337 -9.48 -12.15 11.86
C GLU A 337 -10.33 -11.63 10.69
N GLY A 338 -10.02 -10.41 10.27
CA GLY A 338 -10.38 -9.67 9.04
C GLY A 338 -11.63 -9.97 8.19
N MET A 339 -12.18 -11.17 8.06
CA MET A 339 -13.28 -11.60 7.19
C MET A 339 -13.32 -11.04 5.75
N GLY A 340 -12.23 -10.51 5.21
CA GLY A 340 -12.22 -9.82 3.92
C GLY A 340 -11.00 -10.15 3.07
N SER A 341 -11.18 -10.34 1.76
CA SER A 341 -10.05 -10.52 0.82
C SER A 341 -10.36 -9.91 -0.55
N PRO A 342 -9.38 -9.49 -1.35
CA PRO A 342 -7.94 -9.43 -1.05
C PRO A 342 -7.55 -8.16 -0.26
N GLY A 343 -6.28 -8.07 0.11
CA GLY A 343 -5.65 -6.91 0.74
C GLY A 343 -5.12 -5.91 -0.29
N VAL A 344 -3.88 -5.44 -0.10
CA VAL A 344 -3.23 -4.47 -1.00
C VAL A 344 -2.67 -5.13 -2.27
N ALA A 345 -2.58 -4.36 -3.36
CA ALA A 345 -1.88 -4.74 -4.58
C ALA A 345 -1.00 -3.60 -5.09
N PHE A 346 0.14 -3.94 -5.68
CA PHE A 346 1.09 -3.00 -6.25
C PHE A 346 1.73 -3.56 -7.52
N THR A 347 2.16 -2.68 -8.41
CA THR A 347 2.99 -3.05 -9.54
C THR A 347 4.43 -3.33 -9.12
N ILE A 348 5.03 -4.35 -9.73
CA ILE A 348 6.39 -4.78 -9.45
C ILE A 348 7.13 -5.08 -10.76
N ASN A 349 8.42 -4.76 -10.77
CA ASN A 349 9.36 -5.26 -11.75
C ASN A 349 10.25 -6.31 -11.08
N PRO A 350 10.23 -7.57 -11.55
CA PRO A 350 11.00 -8.64 -10.90
C PRO A 350 12.51 -8.46 -11.06
N ASP A 351 12.92 -7.74 -12.10
CA ASP A 351 14.31 -7.40 -12.36
C ASP A 351 14.49 -5.93 -12.78
N SER A 352 15.70 -5.41 -12.55
CA SER A 352 16.12 -4.03 -12.88
C SER A 352 16.35 -3.78 -14.37
N SER A 353 16.45 -4.82 -15.18
CA SER A 353 16.69 -4.76 -16.63
C SER A 353 15.42 -4.72 -17.47
N THR A 354 14.26 -4.77 -16.80
CA THR A 354 12.96 -5.13 -17.38
C THR A 354 12.73 -4.51 -18.75
N THR A 355 12.60 -5.39 -19.74
CA THR A 355 12.13 -5.03 -21.09
C THR A 355 10.62 -5.16 -21.20
N ARG A 356 9.92 -5.44 -20.09
CA ARG A 356 8.47 -5.65 -20.08
C ARG A 356 7.78 -4.34 -20.37
N ARG A 357 6.76 -4.41 -21.20
CA ARG A 357 5.89 -3.27 -21.48
C ARG A 357 4.80 -3.13 -20.42
N LYS A 358 4.28 -4.25 -19.90
CA LYS A 358 3.32 -4.24 -18.80
C LYS A 358 4.01 -4.66 -17.50
N PRO A 359 3.81 -3.92 -16.40
CA PRO A 359 4.35 -4.32 -15.13
C PRO A 359 3.72 -5.65 -14.68
N MET A 360 4.41 -6.38 -13.81
CA MET A 360 3.78 -7.45 -13.03
C MET A 360 3.00 -6.82 -11.88
N ILE A 361 2.06 -7.56 -11.32
CA ILE A 361 1.32 -7.12 -10.12
C ILE A 361 1.61 -8.10 -9.01
N THR A 362 1.95 -7.60 -7.83
CA THR A 362 1.93 -8.38 -6.60
C THR A 362 0.68 -8.03 -5.79
N MET A 363 0.13 -8.98 -5.05
CA MET A 363 -1.06 -8.76 -4.23
C MET A 363 -1.05 -9.61 -2.97
N ALA A 364 -1.31 -8.98 -1.83
CA ALA A 364 -1.62 -9.66 -0.59
C ALA A 364 -3.05 -10.19 -0.67
N GLY A 365 -3.23 -11.49 -0.47
CA GLY A 365 -4.54 -12.13 -0.35
C GLY A 365 -5.26 -11.76 0.94
N ASP A 366 -4.58 -11.15 1.92
CA ASP A 366 -5.12 -10.86 3.25
C ASP A 366 -5.64 -12.15 3.88
N ASP A 367 -6.93 -12.23 4.19
CA ASP A 367 -7.53 -13.43 4.76
C ASP A 367 -7.63 -14.62 3.79
N ASP A 368 -7.36 -14.47 2.50
CA ASP A 368 -7.21 -15.60 1.58
C ASP A 368 -5.90 -16.36 1.84
N SER A 369 -5.04 -15.89 2.75
CA SER A 369 -3.79 -16.52 3.20
C SER A 369 -2.70 -16.63 2.14
N ASN A 370 -2.87 -16.02 0.97
CA ASN A 370 -1.96 -16.15 -0.15
C ASN A 370 -1.23 -14.84 -0.44
N VAL A 371 -0.06 -14.92 -1.07
CA VAL A 371 0.51 -13.83 -1.87
C VAL A 371 0.49 -14.27 -3.33
N TYR A 372 0.05 -13.37 -4.20
CA TYR A 372 -0.06 -13.62 -5.62
C TYR A 372 0.85 -12.73 -6.44
N ILE A 373 1.34 -13.27 -7.54
CA ILE A 373 1.89 -12.53 -8.66
C ILE A 373 1.00 -12.70 -9.88
N PHE A 374 0.84 -11.61 -10.64
CA PHE A 374 0.12 -11.59 -11.90
C PHE A 374 1.05 -11.15 -13.03
N GLU A 375 1.15 -11.98 -14.06
CA GLU A 375 1.96 -11.73 -15.25
C GLU A 375 1.07 -11.52 -16.48
N ALA A 376 1.28 -10.46 -17.25
CA ALA A 376 0.49 -10.22 -18.46
C ALA A 376 0.59 -11.40 -19.43
N VAL A 377 -0.56 -11.93 -19.88
CA VAL A 377 -0.63 -13.05 -20.84
C VAL A 377 -0.05 -12.63 -22.20
N ASN A 378 -0.23 -11.36 -22.58
CA ASN A 378 0.35 -10.77 -23.77
C ASN A 378 0.91 -9.38 -23.45
N ASP A 379 2.21 -9.34 -23.14
CA ASP A 379 2.92 -8.13 -22.73
C ASP A 379 2.92 -7.02 -23.80
N ASN A 380 2.86 -7.39 -25.09
CA ASN A 380 2.97 -6.43 -26.20
C ASN A 380 1.64 -5.85 -26.68
N ASP A 381 0.50 -6.42 -26.27
CA ASP A 381 -0.83 -5.96 -26.67
C ASP A 381 -1.50 -5.16 -25.57
N VAL A 382 -1.52 -3.84 -25.72
CA VAL A 382 -2.13 -2.91 -24.75
C VAL A 382 -3.61 -3.16 -24.49
N ASN A 383 -4.33 -3.84 -25.40
CA ASN A 383 -5.76 -4.10 -25.21
C ASN A 383 -6.03 -5.43 -24.48
N ASP A 384 -5.01 -6.25 -24.24
CA ASP A 384 -5.15 -7.54 -23.55
C ASP A 384 -4.94 -7.39 -22.04
N TRP A 385 -6.03 -7.26 -21.29
CA TRP A 385 -6.03 -7.11 -19.83
C TRP A 385 -5.91 -8.43 -19.05
N ARG A 386 -5.63 -9.55 -19.73
CA ARG A 386 -5.53 -10.85 -19.05
C ARG A 386 -4.16 -11.01 -18.42
N TYR A 387 -4.16 -11.48 -17.18
CA TYR A 387 -2.96 -11.85 -16.45
C TYR A 387 -3.03 -13.33 -16.00
N THR A 388 -1.88 -13.99 -15.99
CA THR A 388 -1.69 -15.30 -15.36
C THR A 388 -1.49 -15.07 -13.87
N LYS A 389 -2.37 -15.65 -13.04
CA LYS A 389 -2.27 -15.61 -11.58
C LYS A 389 -1.44 -16.77 -11.04
N THR A 390 -0.41 -16.48 -10.25
CA THR A 390 0.44 -17.47 -9.58
C THR A 390 0.46 -17.17 -8.07
N SER A 391 0.15 -18.17 -7.23
CA SER A 391 0.40 -18.05 -5.79
C SER A 391 1.87 -18.32 -5.52
N ILE A 392 2.55 -17.38 -4.86
CA ILE A 392 3.99 -17.45 -4.57
C ILE A 392 4.29 -17.69 -3.10
N PHE A 393 3.29 -17.52 -2.23
CA PHE A 393 3.37 -17.79 -0.81
C PHE A 393 1.99 -18.12 -0.27
N VAL A 394 1.92 -19.04 0.69
CA VAL A 394 0.69 -19.36 1.43
C VAL A 394 1.05 -19.42 2.91
N SER A 395 0.40 -18.58 3.71
CA SER A 395 0.48 -18.61 5.18
C SER A 395 -0.15 -19.90 5.70
N GLU A 396 0.48 -20.50 6.72
CA GLU A 396 0.01 -21.75 7.30
C GLU A 396 -1.21 -21.56 8.21
N LYS A 397 -1.31 -20.40 8.86
CA LYS A 397 -2.27 -20.15 9.94
C LYS A 397 -3.34 -19.12 9.61
N GLY A 398 -3.20 -18.31 8.56
CA GLY A 398 -4.23 -17.32 8.24
C GLY A 398 -3.76 -16.13 7.41
N THR A 399 -4.07 -14.92 7.88
CA THR A 399 -3.89 -13.65 7.19
C THR A 399 -2.43 -13.39 6.79
N VAL A 400 -2.26 -12.77 5.62
CA VAL A 400 -0.99 -12.18 5.14
C VAL A 400 -1.17 -10.68 5.00
N GLY A 401 -0.33 -9.89 5.64
CA GLY A 401 -0.44 -8.44 5.61
C GLY A 401 0.16 -7.76 4.37
N SER A 402 0.40 -6.46 4.47
CA SER A 402 0.92 -5.64 3.36
C SER A 402 2.42 -5.84 3.18
N MET A 403 2.82 -6.39 2.03
CA MET A 403 4.22 -6.62 1.69
C MET A 403 4.91 -5.37 1.12
N SER A 404 6.24 -5.38 1.18
CA SER A 404 7.11 -4.47 0.43
C SER A 404 8.08 -5.26 -0.45
N PHE A 405 8.62 -4.60 -1.46
CA PHE A 405 9.54 -5.24 -2.40
C PHE A 405 10.50 -4.24 -3.04
N GLY A 406 11.68 -4.73 -3.44
CA GLY A 406 12.73 -3.94 -4.06
C GLY A 406 14.01 -4.75 -4.20
N ASP A 407 14.90 -4.34 -5.11
CA ASP A 407 16.24 -4.93 -5.26
C ASP A 407 17.16 -4.44 -4.14
N VAL A 408 16.99 -5.03 -2.95
CA VAL A 408 17.75 -4.63 -1.75
C VAL A 408 19.12 -5.30 -1.71
N THR A 409 19.31 -6.43 -2.40
CA THR A 409 20.61 -7.08 -2.51
C THR A 409 21.51 -6.44 -3.57
N GLY A 410 20.94 -5.65 -4.48
CA GLY A 410 21.58 -5.00 -5.62
C GLY A 410 22.13 -6.01 -6.63
N ASP A 411 21.53 -7.19 -6.71
CA ASP A 411 21.86 -8.22 -7.70
C ASP A 411 21.01 -8.11 -8.98
N GLY A 412 20.09 -7.15 -8.99
CA GLY A 412 19.21 -6.85 -10.11
C GLY A 412 17.86 -7.54 -10.01
N LEU A 413 17.57 -8.33 -8.98
CA LEU A 413 16.29 -9.00 -8.73
C LEU A 413 15.60 -8.39 -7.50
N ALA A 414 14.28 -8.35 -7.53
CA ALA A 414 13.53 -7.82 -6.39
C ALA A 414 13.39 -8.87 -5.27
N GLU A 415 13.71 -8.47 -4.04
CA GLU A 415 13.29 -9.17 -2.84
C GLU A 415 11.86 -8.75 -2.46
N ILE A 416 11.11 -9.67 -1.86
CA ILE A 416 9.75 -9.43 -1.35
C ILE A 416 9.72 -9.79 0.14
N PHE A 417 9.32 -8.84 0.97
CA PHE A 417 9.14 -9.02 2.41
C PHE A 417 7.67 -9.29 2.71
N VAL A 418 7.36 -10.52 3.11
CA VAL A 418 5.98 -10.99 3.31
C VAL A 418 5.68 -11.11 4.80
N PRO A 419 4.89 -10.19 5.37
CA PRO A 419 4.41 -10.30 6.75
C PRO A 419 3.30 -11.36 6.83
N ALA A 420 3.66 -12.56 7.29
CA ALA A 420 2.72 -13.65 7.55
C ALA A 420 2.12 -13.47 8.95
N TYR A 421 1.17 -12.54 9.05
CA TYR A 421 0.56 -12.08 10.30
C TYR A 421 0.17 -13.20 11.26
N SER A 422 -0.66 -14.15 10.79
CA SER A 422 -1.16 -15.23 11.64
C SER A 422 -0.08 -16.27 11.94
N ASP A 423 0.93 -16.40 11.07
CA ASP A 423 2.07 -17.28 11.31
C ASP A 423 3.00 -16.73 12.40
N GLY A 424 3.04 -15.41 12.55
CA GLY A 424 3.93 -14.68 13.44
C GLY A 424 5.34 -14.55 12.86
N GLN A 425 5.44 -14.38 11.54
CA GLN A 425 6.71 -14.45 10.82
C GLN A 425 6.81 -13.38 9.75
N LEU A 426 8.04 -12.96 9.46
CA LEU A 426 8.39 -12.19 8.27
C LEU A 426 9.20 -13.08 7.34
N HIS A 427 8.64 -13.41 6.18
CA HIS A 427 9.32 -14.19 5.15
C HIS A 427 10.03 -13.27 4.16
N VAL A 428 11.17 -13.70 3.64
CA VAL A 428 11.88 -13.02 2.55
C VAL A 428 11.88 -13.93 1.34
N LEU A 429 11.37 -13.43 0.22
CA LEU A 429 11.36 -14.12 -1.06
C LEU A 429 12.22 -13.35 -2.07
N THR A 430 12.67 -14.00 -3.14
CA THR A 430 13.29 -13.34 -4.30
C THR A 430 12.85 -14.02 -5.60
N PHE A 431 12.96 -13.31 -6.71
CA PHE A 431 12.65 -13.85 -8.03
C PHE A 431 13.73 -14.81 -8.55
N GLU A 432 13.33 -15.80 -9.33
CA GLU A 432 14.23 -16.67 -10.11
C GLU A 432 13.72 -16.74 -11.58
N PRO A 433 14.52 -16.30 -12.57
CA PRO A 433 14.16 -16.31 -13.99
C PRO A 433 14.18 -17.69 -14.68
#